data_AF-A0A3G2G362-F1
#
_entry.id   AF-A0A3G2G362-F1
#
_cell.length_a   1.000
_cell.length_b   1.000
_cell.length_c   1.000
_cell.angle_alpha   90.00
_cell.angle_beta   90.00
_cell.angle_gamma   90.00
#
_symmetry.space_group_name_H-M   'P 1'
#
loop_
_entity.id
_entity.type
_entity.pdbx_description
1 polymer ?
#
loop_
_entity_poly.entity_id
_entity_poly.type
_entity_poly.pdbx_seq_one_letter_code
_entity_poly.pdbx_strand_id
1 'polypeptide(L)'
;MSFEFLTFLAYSPRGKSEIEISSRTVAGSCKNGDVSFSTRLSQRIKEANLSEFFANSALVPVPRSTPLVDGAVFPAKIICETLASNGVGENVADCLMRKYAIPKSSGQFHADTRNTVQAHQESLIVDPVLFSEPTIIIVDDILTLGRTSMASALELQKVYPDKEIKIFCAIRTRSWKDLEKIIDISRGRIYLTTNGAVQLPD
;
A
#
# COMPACT_ATOMS: atom_id res chain seq x y z
N MET A 1 -7.67 17.04 1.72
CA MET A 1 -8.22 15.70 1.34
C MET A 1 -7.71 14.66 2.31
N SER A 2 -8.49 13.63 2.63
CA SER A 2 -8.02 12.54 3.49
C SER A 2 -8.70 11.22 3.16
N PHE A 3 -8.00 10.11 3.38
CA PHE A 3 -8.52 8.76 3.16
C PHE A 3 -8.35 7.94 4.43
N GLU A 4 -9.28 7.02 4.69
CA GLU A 4 -9.07 6.01 5.73
C GLU A 4 -7.91 5.11 5.33
N PHE A 5 -7.06 4.73 6.29
CA PHE A 5 -5.98 3.78 6.02
C PHE A 5 -5.83 2.74 7.13
N LEU A 6 -5.23 1.62 6.75
CA LEU A 6 -4.81 0.52 7.63
C LEU A 6 -3.40 0.04 7.22
N THR A 7 -2.48 -0.06 8.18
CA THR A 7 -1.22 -0.81 8.04
C THR A 7 -1.15 -1.95 9.03
N PHE A 8 -0.48 -3.06 8.67
CA PHE A 8 -0.48 -4.27 9.49
C PHE A 8 0.85 -4.59 10.16
N LEU A 9 1.94 -4.60 9.39
CA LEU A 9 3.29 -4.91 9.86
C LEU A 9 4.14 -3.65 9.93
N ALA A 10 5.20 -3.68 10.73
CA ALA A 10 6.24 -2.65 10.75
C ALA A 10 7.60 -3.24 10.36
N TYR A 11 8.42 -2.43 9.68
CA TYR A 11 9.81 -2.75 9.40
C TYR A 11 10.75 -1.58 9.67
N SER A 12 11.93 -1.90 10.19
CA SER A 12 13.03 -0.96 10.43
C SER A 12 14.14 -1.16 9.39
N PRO A 13 14.38 -0.20 8.48
CA PRO A 13 15.37 -0.36 7.41
C PRO A 13 16.82 -0.39 7.90
N ARG A 14 17.11 0.24 9.05
CA ARG A 14 18.48 0.47 9.55
C ARG A 14 18.72 -0.10 10.95
N GLY A 15 17.68 -0.68 11.55
CA GLY A 15 17.73 -1.28 12.87
C GLY A 15 18.73 -2.43 12.99
N LYS A 16 19.28 -2.61 14.19
CA LYS A 16 20.34 -3.59 14.46
C LYS A 16 19.92 -4.69 15.44
N SER A 17 18.79 -4.53 16.12
CA SER A 17 18.26 -5.58 16.98
C SER A 17 17.78 -6.78 16.16
N GLU A 18 17.65 -7.93 16.80
CA GLU A 18 17.19 -9.18 16.16
C GLU A 18 15.82 -9.01 15.49
N ILE A 19 14.90 -8.33 16.15
CA ILE A 19 13.55 -8.10 15.62
C ILE A 19 13.55 -7.15 14.42
N GLU A 20 14.41 -6.15 14.42
CA GLU A 20 14.55 -5.25 13.27
C GLU A 20 15.20 -5.96 12.07
N ILE A 21 16.17 -6.86 12.32
CA ILE A 21 16.73 -7.74 11.29
C ILE A 21 15.62 -8.63 10.72
N SER A 22 14.85 -9.29 11.58
CA SER A 22 13.73 -10.16 11.19
C SER A 22 12.67 -9.39 10.38
N SER A 23 12.36 -8.14 10.77
CA SER A 23 11.42 -7.29 10.05
C SER A 23 11.84 -7.01 8.60
N ARG A 24 13.15 -6.95 8.32
CA ARG A 24 13.66 -6.81 6.96
C ARG A 24 13.52 -8.08 6.14
N THR A 25 13.69 -9.25 6.76
CA THR A 25 13.43 -10.54 6.11
C THR A 25 11.96 -10.63 5.69
N VAL A 26 11.04 -10.27 6.59
CA VAL A 26 9.60 -10.22 6.29
C VAL A 26 9.29 -9.23 5.17
N ALA A 27 9.88 -8.03 5.20
CA ALA A 27 9.73 -7.05 4.11
C ALA A 27 10.32 -7.55 2.79
N GLY A 28 11.39 -8.34 2.84
CA GLY A 28 11.98 -9.01 1.67
C GLY A 28 11.03 -10.01 1.04
N SER A 29 10.42 -10.91 1.84
CA SER A 29 9.39 -11.84 1.36
C SER A 29 8.23 -11.12 0.69
N CYS A 30 7.72 -10.04 1.30
CA CYS A 30 6.70 -9.20 0.71
C CYS A 30 7.14 -8.64 -0.66
N LYS A 31 8.29 -7.98 -0.74
CA LYS A 31 8.82 -7.38 -1.99
C LYS A 31 9.10 -8.40 -3.09
N ASN A 32 9.37 -9.65 -2.73
CA ASN A 32 9.61 -10.75 -3.65
C ASN A 32 8.32 -11.44 -4.12
N GLY A 33 7.15 -10.98 -3.67
CA GLY A 33 5.87 -11.57 -4.07
C GLY A 33 5.67 -12.98 -3.51
N ASP A 34 6.23 -13.27 -2.34
CA ASP A 34 6.06 -14.55 -1.68
C ASP A 34 4.58 -14.79 -1.31
N VAL A 35 3.92 -15.73 -1.99
CA VAL A 35 2.51 -16.07 -1.73
C VAL A 35 2.31 -16.53 -0.29
N SER A 36 3.29 -17.21 0.32
CA SER A 36 3.19 -17.65 1.72
C SER A 36 3.18 -16.47 2.69
N PHE A 37 3.84 -15.36 2.35
CA PHE A 37 3.72 -14.11 3.10
C PHE A 37 2.29 -13.58 3.03
N SER A 38 1.71 -13.46 1.83
CA SER A 38 0.36 -12.91 1.65
C SER A 38 -0.73 -13.81 2.25
N THR A 39 -0.57 -15.13 2.21
CA THR A 39 -1.49 -16.08 2.87
C THR A 39 -1.42 -15.94 4.39
N ARG A 40 -0.23 -15.80 4.98
CA ARG A 40 -0.12 -15.53 6.41
C ARG A 40 -0.71 -14.16 6.77
N LEU A 41 -0.50 -13.15 5.93
CA LEU A 41 -1.09 -11.82 6.14
C LEU A 41 -2.63 -11.90 6.17
N SER A 42 -3.26 -12.62 5.25
CA SER A 42 -4.73 -12.78 5.23
C SER A 42 -5.25 -13.47 6.50
N GLN A 43 -4.56 -14.52 6.97
CA GLN A 43 -4.88 -15.20 8.22
C GLN A 43 -4.77 -14.26 9.43
N ARG A 44 -3.67 -13.52 9.53
CA ARG A 44 -3.45 -12.57 10.63
C ARG A 44 -4.45 -11.42 10.62
N ILE A 45 -4.89 -10.94 9.45
CA ILE A 45 -5.98 -9.95 9.33
C ILE A 45 -7.28 -10.48 9.95
N LYS A 46 -7.63 -11.75 9.66
CA LYS A 46 -8.82 -12.39 10.23
C LYS A 46 -8.70 -12.60 11.73
N GLU A 47 -7.56 -13.10 12.21
CA GLU A 47 -7.30 -13.30 13.64
C GLU A 47 -7.36 -11.99 14.44
N ALA A 48 -6.94 -10.88 13.81
CA ALA A 48 -7.04 -9.54 14.39
C ALA A 48 -8.44 -8.92 14.29
N ASN A 49 -9.44 -9.62 13.76
CA ASN A 49 -10.80 -9.15 13.51
C ASN A 49 -10.85 -7.88 12.63
N LEU A 50 -9.99 -7.80 11.62
CA LEU A 50 -9.91 -6.64 10.71
C LEU A 50 -10.61 -6.85 9.37
N SER A 51 -11.27 -8.00 9.15
CA SER A 51 -11.96 -8.31 7.89
C SER A 51 -13.01 -7.27 7.51
N GLU A 52 -13.66 -6.64 8.50
CA GLU A 52 -14.65 -5.57 8.28
C GLU A 52 -14.08 -4.37 7.52
N PHE A 53 -12.77 -4.09 7.64
CA PHE A 53 -12.13 -3.03 6.85
C PHE A 53 -12.20 -3.31 5.34
N PHE A 54 -12.31 -4.58 4.96
CA PHE A 54 -12.32 -5.07 3.58
C PHE A 54 -13.71 -5.52 3.09
N ALA A 55 -14.76 -5.38 3.90
CA ALA A 55 -16.10 -5.80 3.51
C ALA A 55 -16.62 -4.99 2.31
N ASN A 56 -17.35 -5.65 1.39
CA ASN A 56 -17.97 -5.03 0.21
C ASN A 56 -16.98 -4.13 -0.57
N SER A 57 -15.79 -4.66 -0.86
CA SER A 57 -14.72 -3.88 -1.45
C SER A 57 -13.99 -4.57 -2.60
N ALA A 58 -13.61 -3.76 -3.59
CA ALA A 58 -12.66 -4.14 -4.62
C ALA A 58 -11.25 -3.71 -4.23
N LEU A 59 -10.27 -4.57 -4.45
CA LEU A 59 -8.86 -4.33 -4.16
C LEU A 59 -8.13 -3.88 -5.44
N VAL A 60 -7.47 -2.73 -5.37
CA VAL A 60 -6.68 -2.18 -6.48
C VAL A 60 -5.21 -2.12 -6.06
N PRO A 61 -4.31 -2.86 -6.72
CA PRO A 61 -2.90 -2.84 -6.37
C PRO A 61 -2.25 -1.51 -6.76
N VAL A 62 -1.42 -0.95 -5.88
CA VAL A 62 -0.60 0.23 -6.20
C VAL A 62 0.50 -0.18 -7.18
N PRO A 63 0.64 0.45 -8.36
CA PRO A 63 1.63 0.05 -9.34
C PRO A 63 3.06 0.30 -8.85
N ARG A 64 3.98 -0.49 -9.38
CA ARG A 64 5.43 -0.35 -9.11
C ARG A 64 5.94 1.02 -9.59
N SER A 65 7.17 1.36 -9.19
CA SER A 65 7.82 2.62 -9.60
C SER A 65 8.11 2.70 -11.11
N THR A 66 8.20 1.54 -11.77
CA THR A 66 8.41 1.40 -13.21
C THR A 66 7.18 0.72 -13.82
N PRO A 67 6.86 0.97 -15.10
CA PRO A 67 5.90 0.14 -15.84
C PRO A 67 6.22 -1.34 -15.68
N LEU A 68 5.18 -2.17 -15.66
CA LEU A 68 5.36 -3.62 -15.57
C LEU A 68 6.03 -4.12 -16.86
N VAL A 69 7.06 -4.92 -16.68
CA VAL A 69 7.68 -5.70 -17.76
C VAL A 69 7.16 -7.13 -17.60
N ASP A 70 6.94 -7.85 -18.70
CA ASP A 70 6.50 -9.24 -18.64
C ASP A 70 7.40 -10.08 -17.73
N GLY A 71 6.78 -10.83 -16.81
CA GLY A 71 7.47 -11.65 -15.81
C GLY A 71 8.01 -10.89 -14.58
N ALA A 72 7.82 -9.58 -14.48
CA ALA A 72 8.22 -8.82 -13.28
C ALA A 72 7.30 -9.13 -12.09
N VAL A 73 7.91 -9.29 -10.91
CA VAL A 73 7.16 -9.46 -9.66
C VAL A 73 6.39 -8.18 -9.34
N PHE A 74 5.08 -8.35 -9.10
CA PHE A 74 4.17 -7.28 -8.68
C PHE A 74 3.57 -7.57 -7.29
N PRO A 75 4.28 -7.24 -6.19
CA PRO A 75 3.88 -7.61 -4.83
C PRO A 75 2.49 -7.18 -4.42
N ALA A 76 2.10 -5.94 -4.70
CA ALA A 76 0.78 -5.43 -4.36
C ALA A 76 -0.34 -6.24 -5.03
N LYS A 77 -0.17 -6.63 -6.30
CA LYS A 77 -1.12 -7.48 -7.02
C LYS A 77 -1.23 -8.87 -6.41
N ILE A 78 -0.08 -9.48 -6.09
CA ILE A 78 -0.04 -10.79 -5.40
C ILE A 78 -0.73 -10.71 -4.03
N ILE A 79 -0.55 -9.62 -3.29
CA ILE A 79 -1.26 -9.38 -2.03
C ILE A 79 -2.77 -9.31 -2.30
N CYS A 80 -3.24 -8.47 -3.23
CA CYS A 80 -4.67 -8.37 -3.57
C CYS A 80 -5.28 -9.74 -3.91
N GLU A 81 -4.68 -10.47 -4.85
CA GLU A 81 -5.16 -11.78 -5.32
C GLU A 81 -5.20 -12.80 -4.18
N THR A 82 -4.18 -12.79 -3.32
CA THR A 82 -4.14 -13.69 -2.17
C THR A 82 -5.16 -13.29 -1.10
N LEU A 83 -5.36 -12.01 -0.83
CA LEU A 83 -6.38 -11.54 0.12
C LEU A 83 -7.78 -11.94 -0.37
N ALA A 84 -8.13 -11.62 -1.61
CA ALA A 84 -9.44 -11.91 -2.20
C ALA A 84 -9.73 -13.42 -2.26
N SER A 85 -8.77 -14.24 -2.71
CA SER A 85 -8.92 -15.71 -2.71
C SER A 85 -9.06 -16.32 -1.32
N ASN A 86 -8.63 -15.59 -0.27
CA ASN A 86 -8.83 -15.96 1.12
C ASN A 86 -10.05 -15.24 1.75
N GLY A 87 -10.92 -14.60 0.98
CA GLY A 87 -12.13 -13.94 1.50
C GLY A 87 -11.87 -12.66 2.30
N VAL A 88 -10.79 -11.94 1.98
CA VAL A 88 -10.50 -10.58 2.48
C VAL A 88 -10.56 -9.64 1.28
N GLY A 89 -11.68 -8.93 1.14
CA GLY A 89 -12.04 -8.23 -0.11
C GLY A 89 -12.76 -9.18 -1.09
N GLU A 90 -13.52 -8.60 -2.01
CA GLU A 90 -14.40 -9.38 -2.91
C GLU A 90 -13.76 -9.60 -4.28
N ASN A 91 -13.20 -8.56 -4.87
CA ASN A 91 -12.66 -8.58 -6.23
C ASN A 91 -11.31 -7.87 -6.31
N VAL A 92 -10.52 -8.17 -7.33
CA VAL A 92 -9.26 -7.50 -7.64
C VAL A 92 -9.36 -6.85 -9.01
N ALA A 93 -8.99 -5.57 -9.11
CA ALA A 93 -8.96 -4.83 -10.37
C ALA A 93 -7.59 -4.22 -10.64
N ASP A 94 -7.00 -4.57 -11.76
CA ASP A 94 -5.71 -4.04 -12.23
C ASP A 94 -5.94 -2.83 -13.15
N CYS A 95 -6.53 -1.78 -12.59
CA CYS A 95 -6.93 -0.59 -13.34
C CYS A 95 -6.01 0.62 -13.12
N LEU A 96 -5.02 0.53 -12.24
CA LEU A 96 -4.11 1.63 -11.91
C LEU A 96 -2.68 1.30 -12.33
N MET A 97 -2.14 2.07 -13.27
CA MET A 97 -0.85 1.77 -13.91
C MET A 97 0.07 3.00 -13.91
N ARG A 98 1.37 2.76 -14.16
CA ARG A 98 2.33 3.83 -14.46
C ARG A 98 2.31 4.14 -15.95
N LYS A 99 2.10 5.42 -16.29
CA LYS A 99 2.34 5.98 -17.62
C LYS A 99 3.83 6.01 -17.97
N TYR A 100 4.68 6.32 -16.99
CA TYR A 100 6.14 6.33 -17.12
C TYR A 100 6.81 6.03 -15.78
N ALA A 101 8.10 5.64 -15.84
CA ALA A 101 8.87 5.31 -14.64
C ALA A 101 9.21 6.56 -13.82
N ILE A 102 9.24 6.40 -12.50
CA ILE A 102 9.75 7.41 -11.56
C ILE A 102 10.80 6.80 -10.63
N PRO A 103 11.68 7.62 -10.02
CA PRO A 103 12.66 7.14 -9.04
C PRO A 103 12.01 6.37 -7.89
N LYS A 104 12.64 5.29 -7.43
CA LYS A 104 12.18 4.50 -6.28
C LYS A 104 12.39 5.27 -4.97
N SER A 105 11.39 5.26 -4.09
CA SER A 105 11.48 5.84 -2.75
C SER A 105 12.63 5.27 -1.91
N SER A 106 12.98 3.99 -2.11
CA SER A 106 14.09 3.34 -1.40
C SER A 106 15.48 3.82 -1.82
N GLY A 107 15.61 4.42 -3.01
CA GLY A 107 16.86 5.03 -3.48
C GLY A 107 17.01 6.50 -3.06
N GLN A 108 15.98 7.08 -2.44
CA GLN A 108 15.93 8.49 -2.04
C GLN A 108 16.02 8.60 -0.52
N PHE A 109 17.21 8.98 -0.06
CA PHE A 109 17.57 8.98 1.37
C PHE A 109 17.04 10.18 2.15
N HIS A 110 16.73 11.29 1.47
CA HIS A 110 16.21 12.51 2.08
C HIS A 110 14.77 12.80 1.62
N ALA A 111 13.93 13.32 2.52
CA ALA A 111 12.50 13.51 2.26
C ALA A 111 12.17 14.58 1.19
N ASP A 112 13.06 15.55 1.04
CA ASP A 112 13.08 16.60 0.02
C ASP A 112 13.42 16.06 -1.38
N THR A 113 14.32 15.08 -1.46
CA THR A 113 14.66 14.41 -2.73
C THR A 113 13.61 13.41 -3.19
N ARG A 114 12.63 13.07 -2.34
CA ARG A 114 11.56 12.13 -2.69
C ARG A 114 10.51 12.75 -3.59
N ASN A 115 10.00 11.96 -4.53
CA ASN A 115 8.93 12.39 -5.43
C ASN A 115 7.73 12.94 -4.64
N THR A 116 7.14 14.04 -5.11
CA THR A 116 5.95 14.66 -4.52
C THR A 116 4.69 13.87 -4.88
N VAL A 117 3.59 14.07 -4.14
CA VAL A 117 2.29 13.46 -4.51
C VAL A 117 1.91 13.80 -5.94
N GLN A 118 2.09 15.07 -6.35
CA GLN A 118 1.85 15.51 -7.71
C GLN A 118 2.69 14.75 -8.74
N ALA A 119 4.00 14.60 -8.52
CA ALA A 119 4.86 13.84 -9.43
C ALA A 119 4.42 12.36 -9.55
N HIS A 120 3.91 11.79 -8.46
CA HIS A 120 3.28 10.48 -8.51
C HIS A 120 1.99 10.50 -9.36
N GLN A 121 1.07 11.44 -9.14
CA GLN A 121 -0.18 11.57 -9.90
C GLN A 121 0.06 11.70 -11.42
N GLU A 122 0.99 12.57 -11.82
CA GLU A 122 1.31 12.80 -13.24
C GLU A 122 1.82 11.55 -13.97
N SER A 123 2.42 10.63 -13.22
CA SER A 123 2.94 9.37 -13.74
C SER A 123 1.94 8.21 -13.68
N LEU A 124 0.75 8.41 -13.09
CA LEU A 124 -0.29 7.40 -12.98
C LEU A 124 -1.33 7.56 -14.09
N ILE A 125 -1.93 6.45 -14.47
CA ILE A 125 -3.11 6.40 -15.33
C ILE A 125 -4.08 5.38 -14.76
N VAL A 126 -5.36 5.71 -14.81
CA VAL A 126 -6.45 4.80 -14.47
C VAL A 126 -7.11 4.36 -15.76
N ASP A 127 -7.15 3.06 -16.01
CA ASP A 127 -7.95 2.43 -17.08
C ASP A 127 -9.30 2.02 -16.49
N PRO A 128 -10.40 2.75 -16.76
CA PRO A 128 -11.63 2.56 -16.03
C PRO A 128 -12.24 1.16 -16.21
N VAL A 129 -12.71 0.59 -15.10
CA VAL A 129 -13.46 -0.67 -15.04
C VAL A 129 -14.73 -0.46 -14.23
N LEU A 130 -15.70 -1.36 -14.38
CA LEU A 130 -16.92 -1.31 -13.59
C LEU A 130 -16.69 -1.96 -12.22
N PHE A 131 -16.96 -1.21 -11.15
CA PHE A 131 -16.98 -1.71 -9.78
C PHE A 131 -18.42 -1.86 -9.29
N SER A 132 -18.81 -3.08 -8.94
CA SER A 132 -20.07 -3.36 -8.23
C SER A 132 -20.03 -2.87 -6.78
N GLU A 133 -18.84 -2.92 -6.18
CA GLU A 133 -18.61 -2.65 -4.77
C GLU A 133 -18.71 -1.14 -4.49
N PRO A 134 -19.25 -0.73 -3.33
CA PRO A 134 -19.26 0.68 -2.93
C PRO A 134 -17.87 1.20 -2.53
N THR A 135 -16.95 0.29 -2.17
CA THR A 135 -15.62 0.63 -1.65
C THR A 135 -14.53 0.14 -2.58
N ILE A 136 -13.52 0.98 -2.82
CA ILE A 136 -12.26 0.60 -3.46
C ILE A 136 -11.14 0.74 -2.41
N ILE A 137 -10.41 -0.35 -2.17
CA ILE A 137 -9.25 -0.37 -1.29
C ILE A 137 -7.99 -0.46 -2.13
N ILE A 138 -7.17 0.58 -2.01
CA ILE A 138 -5.87 0.61 -2.66
C ILE A 138 -4.89 -0.14 -1.79
N VAL A 139 -4.22 -1.12 -2.36
CA VAL A 139 -3.31 -2.03 -1.65
C VAL A 139 -1.87 -1.74 -2.05
N ASP A 140 -1.04 -1.38 -1.08
CA ASP A 140 0.39 -1.15 -1.26
C ASP A 140 1.21 -2.20 -0.51
N ASP A 141 2.42 -2.51 -0.99
CA ASP A 141 3.31 -3.47 -0.33
C ASP A 141 3.99 -2.82 0.89
N ILE A 142 4.59 -1.65 0.69
CA ILE A 142 5.34 -0.91 1.70
C ILE A 142 5.01 0.59 1.71
N LEU A 143 4.51 1.06 2.84
CA LEU A 143 4.24 2.46 3.13
C LEU A 143 5.45 3.11 3.79
N THR A 144 6.06 4.09 3.12
CA THR A 144 7.11 4.94 3.73
C THR A 144 6.58 6.30 4.12
N LEU A 145 6.31 7.18 3.15
CA LEU A 145 5.69 8.50 3.38
C LEU A 145 4.25 8.57 2.88
N GLY A 146 3.69 7.45 2.41
CA GLY A 146 2.33 7.39 1.86
C GLY A 146 2.06 8.22 0.60
N ARG A 147 3.10 8.82 -0.03
CA ARG A 147 2.92 9.68 -1.22
C ARG A 147 2.38 8.94 -2.43
N THR A 148 2.86 7.72 -2.71
CA THR A 148 2.32 6.88 -3.78
C THR A 148 0.86 6.54 -3.50
N SER A 149 0.55 6.01 -2.31
CA SER A 149 -0.80 5.58 -1.96
C SER A 149 -1.79 6.75 -1.95
N MET A 150 -1.37 7.93 -1.48
CA MET A 150 -2.16 9.17 -1.58
C MET A 150 -2.41 9.56 -3.05
N ALA A 151 -1.39 9.55 -3.90
CA ALA A 151 -1.55 9.86 -5.32
C ALA A 151 -2.51 8.87 -6.01
N SER A 152 -2.35 7.57 -5.76
CA SER A 152 -3.24 6.52 -6.24
C SER A 152 -4.69 6.77 -5.82
N ALA A 153 -4.91 7.13 -4.54
CA ALA A 153 -6.24 7.42 -4.00
C ALA A 153 -6.88 8.65 -4.65
N LEU A 154 -6.09 9.69 -4.88
CA LEU A 154 -6.57 10.88 -5.58
C LEU A 154 -6.95 10.59 -7.03
N GLU A 155 -6.15 9.80 -7.77
CA GLU A 155 -6.47 9.45 -9.15
C GLU A 155 -7.72 8.56 -9.25
N LEU A 156 -7.85 7.56 -8.38
CA LEU A 156 -9.05 6.73 -8.36
C LEU A 156 -10.30 7.51 -7.93
N GLN A 157 -10.21 8.40 -6.95
CA GLN A 157 -11.34 9.23 -6.53
C GLN A 157 -11.84 10.16 -7.65
N LYS A 158 -10.96 10.64 -8.53
CA LYS A 158 -11.35 11.46 -9.69
C LYS A 158 -12.19 10.66 -10.70
N VAL A 159 -11.84 9.39 -10.91
CA VAL A 159 -12.52 8.51 -11.88
C VAL A 159 -13.79 7.91 -11.29
N TYR A 160 -13.79 7.60 -9.99
CA TYR A 160 -14.89 6.99 -9.26
C TYR A 160 -15.35 7.90 -8.10
N PRO A 161 -15.97 9.05 -8.39
CA PRO A 161 -16.34 10.04 -7.37
C PRO A 161 -17.44 9.56 -6.40
N ASP A 162 -18.20 8.54 -6.79
CA ASP A 162 -19.29 7.93 -6.02
C ASP A 162 -18.81 6.82 -5.07
N LYS A 163 -17.57 6.34 -5.22
CA LYS A 163 -17.01 5.24 -4.43
C LYS A 163 -16.25 5.75 -3.21
N GLU A 164 -16.32 5.00 -2.12
CA GLU A 164 -15.46 5.21 -0.96
C GLU A 164 -14.06 4.68 -1.29
N ILE A 165 -13.03 5.50 -1.08
CA ILE A 165 -11.62 5.10 -1.27
C ILE A 165 -10.95 4.91 0.08
N LYS A 166 -10.37 3.72 0.30
CA LYS A 166 -9.53 3.39 1.47
C LYS A 166 -8.14 2.95 1.02
N ILE A 167 -7.20 2.96 1.96
CA ILE A 167 -5.82 2.52 1.71
C ILE A 167 -5.46 1.40 2.68
N PHE A 168 -5.01 0.28 2.15
CA PHE A 168 -4.36 -0.76 2.93
C PHE A 168 -2.89 -0.85 2.52
N CYS A 169 -2.00 -1.02 3.49
CA CYS A 169 -0.63 -1.40 3.19
C CYS A 169 -0.13 -2.50 4.12
N ALA A 170 0.46 -3.54 3.54
CA ALA A 170 0.93 -4.69 4.30
C ALA A 170 1.97 -4.29 5.35
N ILE A 171 2.92 -3.42 4.99
CA ILE A 171 4.06 -3.09 5.84
C ILE A 171 4.31 -1.58 5.89
N ARG A 172 4.53 -1.05 7.10
CA ARG A 172 4.89 0.33 7.35
C ARG A 172 6.37 0.48 7.72
N THR A 173 7.02 1.49 7.14
CA THR A 173 8.40 1.84 7.50
C THR A 173 8.43 2.58 8.84
N ARG A 174 9.20 2.08 9.82
CA ARG A 174 9.49 2.75 11.10
C ARG A 174 10.97 3.09 11.14
N SER A 175 11.33 4.31 10.72
CA SER A 175 12.76 4.69 10.54
C SER A 175 13.43 5.28 11.81
N TRP A 176 12.64 5.72 12.79
CA TRP A 176 13.10 6.52 13.93
C TRP A 176 12.69 5.93 15.28
N LYS A 177 12.09 4.74 15.29
CA LYS A 177 11.63 4.06 16.49
C LYS A 177 12.26 2.68 16.50
N ASP A 178 12.81 2.31 17.64
CA ASP A 178 13.21 0.92 17.88
C ASP A 178 11.95 0.06 17.77
N LEU A 179 12.06 -1.00 16.99
CA LEU A 179 10.93 -1.88 16.73
C LEU A 179 10.80 -2.89 17.88
N GLU A 180 9.72 -2.84 18.65
CA GLU A 180 9.46 -3.84 19.71
C GLU A 180 8.72 -5.08 19.20
N LYS A 181 7.95 -4.93 18.12
CA LYS A 181 7.14 -5.99 17.49
C LYS A 181 6.99 -5.76 15.98
N ILE A 182 6.95 -6.84 15.20
CA ILE A 182 6.72 -6.75 13.74
C ILE A 182 5.23 -6.54 13.44
N ILE A 183 4.32 -7.13 14.21
CA ILE A 183 2.88 -6.87 14.08
C ILE A 183 2.58 -5.52 14.75
N ASP A 184 2.32 -4.51 13.92
CA ASP A 184 2.10 -3.12 14.30
C ASP A 184 0.90 -2.57 13.54
N ILE A 185 -0.29 -3.00 13.97
CA ILE A 185 -1.55 -2.61 13.36
C ILE A 185 -1.80 -1.13 13.66
N SER A 186 -1.98 -0.33 12.61
CA SER A 186 -2.29 1.10 12.72
C SER A 186 -3.43 1.44 11.78
N ARG A 187 -4.49 2.04 12.32
CA ARG A 187 -5.68 2.49 11.59
C ARG A 187 -5.90 3.97 11.86
N GLY A 188 -6.38 4.70 10.86
CA GLY A 188 -6.73 6.11 11.02
C GLY A 188 -6.98 6.77 9.69
N ARG A 189 -6.54 8.02 9.54
CA ARG A 189 -6.63 8.76 8.28
C ARG A 189 -5.26 9.27 7.85
N ILE A 190 -5.04 9.22 6.54
CA ILE A 190 -3.91 9.86 5.88
C ILE A 190 -4.38 11.18 5.26
N TYR A 191 -3.62 12.26 5.45
CA TYR A 191 -4.01 13.60 5.02
C TYR A 191 -3.05 14.14 3.97
N LEU A 192 -3.59 14.75 2.92
CA LEU A 192 -2.82 15.62 2.04
C LEU A 192 -2.79 17.02 2.66
N THR A 193 -1.60 17.50 3.00
CA THR A 193 -1.40 18.85 3.56
C THR A 193 -1.43 19.91 2.46
N THR A 194 -1.58 21.18 2.84
CA THR A 194 -1.57 22.33 1.92
C THR A 194 -0.27 22.44 1.12
N ASN A 195 0.84 21.92 1.67
CA ASN A 195 2.16 21.98 1.03
C ASN A 195 2.42 20.76 0.12
N GLY A 196 1.40 19.95 -0.18
CA GLY A 196 1.51 18.74 -1.01
C GLY A 196 2.23 17.58 -0.31
N ALA A 197 2.48 17.68 0.99
CA ALA A 197 3.02 16.60 1.80
C ALA A 197 1.91 15.68 2.29
N VAL A 198 2.31 14.50 2.76
CA VAL A 198 1.38 13.51 3.31
C VAL A 198 1.64 13.39 4.80
N GLN A 199 0.60 13.61 5.59
CA GLN A 199 0.61 13.44 7.03
C GLN A 199 -0.04 12.10 7.38
N LEU A 200 0.74 11.25 8.06
CA LEU A 200 0.28 10.02 8.69
C LEU A 200 -0.10 10.34 10.16
N PRO A 201 -0.89 9.50 10.85
CA PRO A 201 -1.47 9.86 12.15
C PRO A 201 -0.50 9.93 13.36
N ASP A 202 0.80 9.77 13.15
CA ASP A 202 1.82 9.50 14.17
C ASP A 202 3.18 10.10 13.81
#